data_AF-A0A3D5UAN6-F1
#
_entry.id   AF-A0A3D5UAN6-F1
#
_cell.length_a   1.000
_cell.length_b   1.000
_cell.length_c   1.000
_cell.angle_alpha   90.00
_cell.angle_beta   90.00
_cell.angle_gamma   90.00
#
_symmetry.space_group_name_H-M   'P 1'
#
loop_
_entity.id
_entity.type
_entity.pdbx_description
1 polymer ?
#
loop_
_entity_poly.entity_id
_entity_poly.type
_entity_poly.pdbx_seq_one_letter_code
_entity_poly.pdbx_strand_id
1 'polypeptide(L)'
;MGLACLEDESGNDAYSAYSMSQAFGGTYGIGILADHAGADSYYLGGKYFHAPLMPDDYRTMGQGMGFGMRPYLAGGLGFLYDAAGNDKYLGGVYAQGVGYWFATGVLMDLAGNDVYNAVYYPQGSGIHMASGMLYDESGNDCYYSRNGPGQGAGHDYGFGLLIDAEGDDAYSIHGGNGLGISNSLGIFIDKQGNDRYERKEAQNYGNANFSRSSGGLGIFLDAGGEDLYPDSSYVNNSSWQKGTYGLGRDVELNTVNAPPVEEDAAQLEPPAAEAPIAEIFAAASEWEVGNAVNRVRKAREIMIDRAAEASAYILEHKLANQSGLEYRALQALCAADSTFCDSLLNYTADSDSLKAKTAIALLAGERDPDLLPVISAHLAEERYLATCIAVLGNYQSAESLTMLLQHKDIANERLRFLVARSISLQSSDIAKEAILSFEDDPSFLIQALIRNLPKDDQ
;
A
#
# COMPACT_ATOMS: atom_id res chain seq x y z
N MET A 1 -32.92 17.68 -2.76
CA MET A 1 -31.99 16.57 -2.99
C MET A 1 -31.02 17.01 -4.06
N GLY A 2 -29.71 16.89 -3.83
CA GLY A 2 -28.67 17.33 -4.78
C GLY A 2 -27.72 16.18 -5.09
N LEU A 3 -27.18 16.15 -6.30
CA LEU A 3 -26.18 15.19 -6.76
C LEU A 3 -24.98 15.96 -7.29
N ALA A 4 -23.78 15.59 -6.84
CA ALA A 4 -22.52 16.00 -7.44
C ALA A 4 -21.72 14.73 -7.77
N CYS A 5 -21.16 14.66 -8.97
CA CYS A 5 -20.37 13.55 -9.45
C CYS A 5 -19.11 14.10 -10.10
N LEU A 6 -17.96 13.54 -9.74
CA LEU A 6 -16.71 13.65 -10.48
C LEU A 6 -16.40 12.24 -10.99
N GLU A 7 -16.08 12.13 -12.26
CA GLU A 7 -15.70 10.87 -12.91
C GLU A 7 -14.40 11.12 -13.67
N ASP A 8 -13.38 10.33 -13.36
CA ASP A 8 -12.10 10.27 -14.07
C ASP A 8 -11.92 8.86 -14.62
N GLU A 9 -11.38 8.75 -15.83
CA GLU A 9 -11.32 7.50 -16.59
C GLU A 9 -9.91 6.91 -16.63
N SER A 10 -8.88 7.75 -16.50
CA SER A 10 -7.50 7.31 -16.62
C SER A 10 -6.54 8.43 -16.26
N GLY A 11 -5.47 8.10 -15.54
CA GLY A 11 -4.35 9.01 -15.37
C GLY A 11 -3.47 8.63 -14.19
N ASN A 12 -2.92 9.65 -13.55
CA ASN A 12 -2.16 9.58 -12.31
C ASN A 12 -2.41 10.94 -11.67
N ASP A 13 -3.53 11.04 -10.99
CA ASP A 13 -4.23 12.26 -10.69
C ASP A 13 -4.05 12.69 -9.24
N ALA A 14 -4.24 13.99 -9.03
CA ALA A 14 -4.03 14.62 -7.74
C ALA A 14 -5.31 15.34 -7.31
N TYR A 15 -6.11 14.66 -6.50
CA TYR A 15 -7.29 15.22 -5.86
C TYR A 15 -6.87 15.96 -4.60
N SER A 16 -6.88 17.29 -4.61
CA SER A 16 -6.48 18.10 -3.45
C SER A 16 -7.59 19.02 -2.95
N ALA A 17 -7.91 18.94 -1.66
CA ALA A 17 -8.83 19.85 -1.00
C ALA A 17 -8.49 20.04 0.49
N TYR A 18 -9.07 21.06 1.11
CA TYR A 18 -8.84 21.31 2.54
C TYR A 18 -9.80 20.54 3.45
N SER A 19 -11.08 20.44 3.06
CA SER A 19 -12.14 19.79 3.84
C SER A 19 -13.42 19.67 2.98
N MET A 20 -14.36 18.79 3.35
CA MET A 20 -15.71 18.68 2.74
C MET A 20 -15.66 18.52 1.21
N SER A 21 -14.83 17.60 0.73
CA SER A 21 -14.61 17.34 -0.70
C SER A 21 -14.32 15.84 -0.92
N GLN A 22 -14.01 15.46 -2.17
CA GLN A 22 -13.70 14.08 -2.58
C GLN A 22 -14.84 13.14 -2.18
N ALA A 23 -15.96 13.22 -2.92
CA ALA A 23 -17.20 12.51 -2.63
C ALA A 23 -17.84 12.86 -1.26
N PHE A 24 -18.00 14.16 -0.95
CA PHE A 24 -18.70 14.60 0.26
C PHE A 24 -20.23 14.70 0.03
N GLY A 25 -20.99 13.91 0.80
CA GLY A 25 -22.45 13.90 0.81
C GLY A 25 -23.05 14.63 2.01
N GLY A 26 -23.34 15.92 1.87
CA GLY A 26 -24.06 16.69 2.90
C GLY A 26 -25.54 16.32 3.04
N THR A 27 -26.25 16.97 3.96
CA THR A 27 -27.69 16.79 4.18
C THR A 27 -28.53 16.76 2.88
N TYR A 28 -29.27 15.66 2.67
CA TYR A 28 -30.05 15.39 1.45
C TYR A 28 -29.25 15.43 0.12
N GLY A 29 -27.92 15.33 0.20
CA GLY A 29 -27.01 15.35 -0.93
C GLY A 29 -26.38 13.98 -1.19
N ILE A 30 -25.99 13.77 -2.43
CA ILE A 30 -25.14 12.66 -2.84
C ILE A 30 -23.89 13.25 -3.47
N GLY A 31 -22.72 12.89 -2.95
CA GLY A 31 -21.42 13.22 -3.53
C GLY A 31 -20.74 11.95 -4.00
N ILE A 32 -20.37 11.90 -5.28
CA ILE A 32 -19.69 10.78 -5.92
C ILE A 32 -18.36 11.27 -6.48
N LEU A 33 -17.31 10.47 -6.27
CA LEU A 33 -16.05 10.53 -7.00
C LEU A 33 -15.81 9.10 -7.48
N ALA A 34 -15.71 8.91 -8.78
CA ALA A 34 -15.35 7.65 -9.41
C ALA A 34 -14.06 7.85 -10.19
N ASP A 35 -13.00 7.16 -9.81
CA ASP A 35 -11.77 7.02 -10.58
C ASP A 35 -11.70 5.58 -11.12
N HIS A 36 -11.31 5.41 -12.37
CA HIS A 36 -11.32 4.11 -13.05
C HIS A 36 -9.93 3.57 -13.32
N ALA A 37 -8.87 4.38 -13.24
CA ALA A 37 -7.50 3.92 -13.43
C ALA A 37 -6.47 5.00 -13.11
N GLY A 38 -5.47 4.65 -12.32
CA GLY A 38 -4.31 5.50 -12.13
C GLY A 38 -3.66 5.26 -10.79
N ALA A 39 -2.39 5.62 -10.61
CA ALA A 39 -1.79 5.66 -9.28
C ALA A 39 -1.96 7.07 -8.71
N ASP A 40 -3.08 7.29 -8.05
CA ASP A 40 -3.59 8.61 -7.73
C ASP A 40 -3.24 9.04 -6.31
N SER A 41 -3.55 10.29 -6.01
CA SER A 41 -3.28 10.89 -4.72
C SER A 41 -4.45 11.77 -4.27
N TYR A 42 -5.18 11.25 -3.29
CA TYR A 42 -6.28 11.90 -2.60
C TYR A 42 -5.76 12.61 -1.35
N TYR A 43 -5.44 13.90 -1.47
CA TYR A 43 -5.02 14.71 -0.34
C TYR A 43 -6.18 15.57 0.19
N LEU A 44 -6.52 15.37 1.46
CA LEU A 44 -7.52 16.16 2.18
C LEU A 44 -6.93 16.70 3.49
N GLY A 45 -6.74 18.00 3.61
CA GLY A 45 -6.19 18.63 4.83
C GLY A 45 -5.41 19.92 4.58
N GLY A 46 -4.70 20.42 5.59
CA GLY A 46 -3.74 21.52 5.43
C GLY A 46 -4.26 22.93 5.79
N LYS A 47 -5.49 23.07 6.31
CA LYS A 47 -6.05 24.41 6.62
C LYS A 47 -6.92 24.50 7.87
N TYR A 48 -7.88 23.59 8.04
CA TYR A 48 -8.87 23.68 9.12
C TYR A 48 -8.53 22.70 10.23
N PHE A 49 -8.05 23.21 11.36
CA PHE A 49 -7.73 22.37 12.53
C PHE A 49 -8.98 21.80 13.21
N HIS A 50 -8.86 20.63 13.83
CA HIS A 50 -9.89 19.93 14.59
C HIS A 50 -9.87 20.37 16.06
N ALA A 51 -10.02 21.67 16.30
CA ALA A 51 -10.11 22.20 17.65
C ALA A 51 -11.54 22.03 18.25
N PRO A 52 -11.67 21.76 19.57
CA PRO A 52 -10.58 21.62 20.55
C PRO A 52 -10.04 20.20 20.72
N LEU A 53 -10.63 19.19 20.07
CA LEU A 53 -10.36 17.78 20.39
C LEU A 53 -9.00 17.29 19.91
N MET A 54 -8.63 17.61 18.66
CA MET A 54 -7.32 17.37 18.06
C MET A 54 -6.79 18.68 17.46
N PRO A 55 -6.32 19.62 18.29
CA PRO A 55 -6.01 20.98 17.86
C PRO A 55 -4.83 21.07 16.88
N ASP A 56 -3.95 20.07 16.87
CA ASP A 56 -2.78 20.01 15.99
C ASP A 56 -3.06 19.27 14.67
N ASP A 57 -4.30 18.85 14.44
CA ASP A 57 -4.70 18.02 13.30
C ASP A 57 -5.82 18.62 12.48
N TYR A 58 -5.94 18.21 11.22
CA TYR A 58 -6.94 18.76 10.32
C TYR A 58 -8.29 18.04 10.42
N ARG A 59 -9.37 18.82 10.47
CA ARG A 59 -10.74 18.33 10.29
C ARG A 59 -11.05 18.29 8.80
N THR A 60 -11.12 17.10 8.24
CA THR A 60 -11.13 16.91 6.77
C THR A 60 -12.52 16.62 6.25
N MET A 61 -13.25 15.65 6.77
CA MET A 61 -14.64 15.38 6.40
C MET A 61 -14.83 15.14 4.89
N GLY A 62 -14.23 14.09 4.34
CA GLY A 62 -14.29 13.78 2.90
C GLY A 62 -13.73 12.40 2.60
N GLN A 63 -13.39 12.12 1.34
CA GLN A 63 -13.02 10.79 0.85
C GLN A 63 -14.15 9.79 1.08
N GLY A 64 -15.28 10.02 0.42
CA GLY A 64 -16.47 9.19 0.56
C GLY A 64 -17.25 9.44 1.85
N MET A 65 -17.26 10.67 2.37
CA MET A 65 -17.92 10.98 3.64
C MET A 65 -19.39 11.39 3.47
N GLY A 66 -20.28 10.74 4.23
CA GLY A 66 -21.65 11.22 4.47
C GLY A 66 -21.73 12.09 5.72
N PHE A 67 -22.40 13.23 5.64
CA PHE A 67 -22.50 14.19 6.75
C PHE A 67 -23.90 14.78 6.94
N GLY A 68 -24.42 14.67 8.16
CA GLY A 68 -25.60 15.38 8.65
C GLY A 68 -25.27 16.56 9.57
N MET A 69 -26.07 17.62 9.48
CA MET A 69 -25.94 18.80 10.32
C MET A 69 -26.55 18.55 11.70
N ARG A 70 -25.77 18.01 12.63
CA ARG A 70 -26.17 17.77 14.02
C ARG A 70 -26.55 19.08 14.75
N PRO A 71 -27.62 19.09 15.60
CA PRO A 71 -28.61 18.03 15.81
C PRO A 71 -29.83 18.12 14.86
N TYR A 72 -29.78 18.96 13.84
CA TYR A 72 -30.97 19.44 13.14
C TYR A 72 -31.41 18.57 11.96
N LEU A 73 -30.47 18.14 11.11
CA LEU A 73 -30.78 17.51 9.83
C LEU A 73 -29.95 16.26 9.61
N ALA A 74 -30.61 15.19 9.16
CA ALA A 74 -29.94 13.96 8.73
C ALA A 74 -28.99 14.23 7.54
N GLY A 75 -28.04 13.33 7.33
CA GLY A 75 -27.02 13.49 6.31
C GLY A 75 -27.41 13.01 4.93
N GLY A 76 -26.40 12.82 4.10
CA GLY A 76 -26.49 12.29 2.76
C GLY A 76 -25.56 11.10 2.55
N LEU A 77 -25.25 10.84 1.28
CA LEU A 77 -24.37 9.77 0.84
C LEU A 77 -23.08 10.37 0.26
N GLY A 78 -21.93 10.03 0.84
CA GLY A 78 -20.64 10.16 0.18
C GLY A 78 -20.20 8.81 -0.35
N PHE A 79 -19.82 8.73 -1.62
CA PHE A 79 -19.33 7.50 -2.25
C PHE A 79 -18.09 7.80 -3.09
N LEU A 80 -16.93 7.37 -2.58
CA LEU A 80 -15.69 7.35 -3.34
C LEU A 80 -15.51 5.93 -3.88
N TYR A 81 -15.28 5.84 -5.18
CA TYR A 81 -14.97 4.62 -5.91
C TYR A 81 -13.65 4.83 -6.63
N ASP A 82 -12.72 3.91 -6.44
CA ASP A 82 -11.49 3.77 -7.21
C ASP A 82 -11.43 2.33 -7.74
N ALA A 83 -11.09 2.16 -9.01
CA ALA A 83 -11.14 0.86 -9.66
C ALA A 83 -9.77 0.18 -9.79
N ALA A 84 -8.68 0.95 -9.81
CA ALA A 84 -7.36 0.40 -10.04
C ALA A 84 -6.26 1.43 -9.85
N GLY A 85 -5.17 1.02 -9.20
CA GLY A 85 -4.06 1.93 -9.02
C GLY A 85 -2.99 1.49 -8.05
N ASN A 86 -2.27 2.44 -7.48
CA ASN A 86 -1.51 2.26 -6.24
C ASN A 86 -1.60 3.61 -5.53
N ASP A 87 -2.64 3.75 -4.73
CA ASP A 87 -3.27 5.00 -4.38
C ASP A 87 -2.83 5.51 -3.03
N LYS A 88 -3.00 6.81 -2.85
CA LYS A 88 -2.71 7.47 -1.58
C LYS A 88 -3.90 8.23 -1.09
N TYR A 89 -4.57 7.66 -0.10
CA TYR A 89 -5.63 8.31 0.64
C TYR A 89 -5.04 9.00 1.87
N LEU A 90 -4.84 10.31 1.77
CA LEU A 90 -4.23 11.12 2.84
C LEU A 90 -5.28 12.05 3.44
N GLY A 91 -5.74 11.73 4.65
CA GLY A 91 -6.78 12.45 5.36
C GLY A 91 -6.42 12.79 6.80
N GLY A 92 -7.29 13.54 7.45
CA GLY A 92 -7.16 13.94 8.85
C GLY A 92 -8.22 13.26 9.70
N VAL A 93 -8.99 14.07 10.42
CA VAL A 93 -10.13 13.64 11.24
C VAL A 93 -11.38 13.55 10.37
N TYR A 94 -12.07 12.40 10.43
CA TYR A 94 -13.25 12.05 9.63
C TYR A 94 -12.94 11.95 8.12
N ALA A 95 -12.11 10.99 7.74
CA ALA A 95 -11.79 10.70 6.34
C ALA A 95 -11.95 9.21 6.06
N GLN A 96 -12.09 8.85 4.78
CA GLN A 96 -12.08 7.47 4.28
C GLN A 96 -13.34 6.70 4.70
N GLY A 97 -14.43 6.89 3.94
CA GLY A 97 -15.65 6.11 4.08
C GLY A 97 -16.43 6.37 5.37
N VAL A 98 -16.43 7.61 5.88
CA VAL A 98 -16.99 7.94 7.21
C VAL A 98 -18.44 8.42 7.12
N GLY A 99 -19.29 7.92 8.02
CA GLY A 99 -20.64 8.45 8.23
C GLY A 99 -20.73 9.27 9.50
N TYR A 100 -21.32 10.48 9.43
CA TYR A 100 -21.60 11.31 10.60
C TYR A 100 -23.04 11.81 10.63
N TRP A 101 -23.77 11.56 11.72
CA TRP A 101 -25.14 12.03 11.98
C TRP A 101 -26.18 11.62 10.93
N PHE A 102 -26.73 10.40 11.05
CA PHE A 102 -27.73 9.83 10.12
C PHE A 102 -27.32 9.93 8.65
N ALA A 103 -26.05 9.66 8.37
CA ALA A 103 -25.46 9.74 7.03
C ALA A 103 -24.80 8.41 6.67
N THR A 104 -24.48 8.24 5.38
CA THR A 104 -23.73 7.09 4.90
C THR A 104 -22.48 7.56 4.17
N GLY A 105 -21.31 7.10 4.61
CA GLY A 105 -20.06 7.27 3.89
C GLY A 105 -19.52 5.93 3.43
N VAL A 106 -19.00 5.89 2.21
CA VAL A 106 -18.44 4.70 1.57
C VAL A 106 -17.19 5.10 0.80
N LEU A 107 -16.11 4.35 1.03
CA LEU A 107 -14.93 4.28 0.17
C LEU A 107 -14.82 2.85 -0.34
N MET A 108 -14.68 2.69 -1.65
CA MET A 108 -14.52 1.41 -2.33
C MET A 108 -13.30 1.52 -3.24
N ASP A 109 -12.26 0.77 -2.94
CA ASP A 109 -11.10 0.55 -3.80
C ASP A 109 -11.15 -0.90 -4.29
N LEU A 110 -10.76 -1.13 -5.55
CA LEU A 110 -10.83 -2.46 -6.15
C LEU A 110 -9.47 -3.08 -6.48
N ALA A 111 -8.38 -2.32 -6.54
CA ALA A 111 -7.08 -2.88 -6.84
C ALA A 111 -5.95 -1.90 -6.58
N GLY A 112 -4.91 -2.36 -5.91
CA GLY A 112 -3.69 -1.59 -5.84
C GLY A 112 -2.69 -2.10 -4.83
N ASN A 113 -1.80 -1.24 -4.39
CA ASN A 113 -1.03 -1.43 -3.16
C ASN A 113 -1.00 -0.05 -2.53
N ASP A 114 -1.99 0.18 -1.70
CA ASP A 114 -2.55 1.47 -1.40
C ASP A 114 -2.15 1.91 0.00
N VAL A 115 -2.17 3.22 0.18
CA VAL A 115 -1.81 3.84 1.45
C VAL A 115 -2.99 4.63 1.97
N TYR A 116 -3.60 4.10 3.02
CA TYR A 116 -4.67 4.75 3.76
C TYR A 116 -4.09 5.41 5.01
N ASN A 117 -3.87 6.72 4.97
CA ASN A 117 -3.35 7.47 6.10
C ASN A 117 -4.39 8.46 6.63
N ALA A 118 -4.76 8.32 7.89
CA ALA A 118 -5.64 9.26 8.57
C ALA A 118 -5.30 9.43 10.05
N VAL A 119 -6.09 10.26 10.73
CA VAL A 119 -5.78 10.67 12.11
C VAL A 119 -6.78 10.13 13.12
N TYR A 120 -8.07 10.39 12.95
CA TYR A 120 -9.07 10.10 13.97
C TYR A 120 -10.46 9.87 13.37
N TYR A 121 -11.14 8.82 13.83
CA TYR A 121 -12.36 8.32 13.21
C TYR A 121 -12.26 7.93 11.71
N PRO A 122 -11.13 7.44 11.16
CA PRO A 122 -11.12 6.78 9.86
C PRO A 122 -11.35 5.27 10.07
N GLN A 123 -10.84 4.39 9.23
CA GLN A 123 -11.47 4.10 7.96
C GLN A 123 -12.81 3.40 8.19
N GLY A 124 -13.82 3.73 7.39
CA GLY A 124 -15.13 3.05 7.46
C GLY A 124 -15.86 3.23 8.79
N SER A 125 -15.66 4.36 9.49
CA SER A 125 -16.27 4.60 10.80
C SER A 125 -17.67 5.22 10.70
N GLY A 126 -18.62 4.71 11.49
CA GLY A 126 -19.98 5.26 11.62
C GLY A 126 -20.22 5.94 12.96
N ILE A 127 -20.69 7.18 12.94
CA ILE A 127 -20.67 8.06 14.12
C ILE A 127 -22.01 8.78 14.28
N HIS A 128 -22.62 8.64 15.46
CA HIS A 128 -23.92 9.21 15.81
C HIS A 128 -25.03 8.76 14.84
N MET A 129 -25.50 7.51 14.98
CA MET A 129 -26.55 6.92 14.14
C MET A 129 -26.25 6.92 12.63
N ALA A 130 -24.97 6.98 12.26
CA ALA A 130 -24.52 6.99 10.86
C ALA A 130 -23.77 5.70 10.52
N SER A 131 -23.61 5.46 9.23
CA SER A 131 -22.93 4.29 8.68
C SER A 131 -21.67 4.72 7.94
N GLY A 132 -20.52 4.16 8.29
CA GLY A 132 -19.28 4.27 7.53
C GLY A 132 -18.86 2.91 7.02
N MET A 133 -18.31 2.87 5.81
CA MET A 133 -17.85 1.65 5.15
C MET A 133 -16.57 1.94 4.38
N LEU A 134 -15.58 1.09 4.54
CA LEU A 134 -14.46 0.94 3.61
C LEU A 134 -14.46 -0.50 3.09
N TYR A 135 -14.32 -0.65 1.78
CA TYR A 135 -14.07 -1.93 1.12
C TYR A 135 -12.83 -1.76 0.24
N ASP A 136 -11.86 -2.64 0.44
CA ASP A 136 -10.74 -2.86 -0.45
C ASP A 136 -10.85 -4.28 -1.03
N GLU A 137 -10.64 -4.43 -2.33
CA GLU A 137 -10.80 -5.72 -3.01
C GLU A 137 -9.49 -6.49 -3.17
N SER A 138 -8.36 -5.81 -3.39
CA SER A 138 -7.09 -6.50 -3.61
C SER A 138 -5.89 -5.58 -3.51
N GLY A 139 -4.83 -6.06 -2.85
CA GLY A 139 -3.57 -5.35 -2.83
C GLY A 139 -2.57 -5.92 -1.86
N ASN A 140 -1.59 -5.10 -1.47
CA ASN A 140 -0.86 -5.29 -0.23
C ASN A 140 -0.77 -3.90 0.39
N ASP A 141 -1.69 -3.64 1.29
CA ASP A 141 -2.15 -2.31 1.63
C ASP A 141 -1.66 -1.88 3.00
N CYS A 142 -1.57 -0.57 3.17
CA CYS A 142 -1.08 0.05 4.39
C CYS A 142 -2.15 0.94 5.01
N TYR A 143 -2.78 0.44 6.07
CA TYR A 143 -3.80 1.15 6.81
C TYR A 143 -3.24 1.77 8.08
N TYR A 144 -3.08 3.10 8.08
CA TYR A 144 -2.58 3.86 9.21
C TYR A 144 -3.61 4.83 9.76
N SER A 145 -3.89 4.73 11.06
CA SER A 145 -4.59 5.77 11.82
C SER A 145 -3.84 6.13 13.10
N ARG A 146 -3.31 7.36 13.16
CA ARG A 146 -2.49 7.79 14.32
C ARG A 146 -3.22 7.68 15.65
N ASN A 147 -4.52 7.96 15.67
CA ASN A 147 -5.38 7.90 16.85
C ASN A 147 -6.64 7.06 16.56
N GLY A 148 -7.36 6.71 17.63
CA GLY A 148 -8.55 5.83 17.56
C GLY A 148 -9.75 6.40 18.31
N PRO A 149 -10.99 6.12 17.88
CA PRO A 149 -11.36 4.91 17.17
C PRO A 149 -11.23 5.02 15.64
N GLY A 150 -11.14 3.87 14.97
CA GLY A 150 -11.17 3.76 13.53
C GLY A 150 -11.11 2.33 13.03
N GLN A 151 -11.01 2.11 11.71
CA GLN A 151 -10.93 0.79 11.06
C GLN A 151 -12.17 -0.07 11.34
N GLY A 152 -13.30 0.36 10.78
CA GLY A 152 -14.60 -0.29 10.95
C GLY A 152 -15.24 -0.02 12.31
N ALA A 153 -14.93 1.11 12.95
CA ALA A 153 -15.46 1.43 14.27
C ALA A 153 -16.86 2.07 14.23
N GLY A 154 -17.74 1.63 15.12
CA GLY A 154 -19.03 2.26 15.37
C GLY A 154 -19.00 3.11 16.64
N HIS A 155 -19.58 4.30 16.62
CA HIS A 155 -19.74 5.15 17.80
C HIS A 155 -21.14 5.76 17.91
N ASP A 156 -21.76 5.65 19.08
CA ASP A 156 -23.02 6.32 19.44
C ASP A 156 -24.16 5.89 18.51
N TYR A 157 -24.52 4.60 18.59
CA TYR A 157 -25.46 3.93 17.68
C TYR A 157 -25.04 3.92 16.20
N GLY A 158 -23.78 4.27 15.90
CA GLY A 158 -23.23 4.16 14.56
C GLY A 158 -22.93 2.72 14.12
N PHE A 159 -22.74 2.56 12.82
CA PHE A 159 -22.30 1.32 12.18
C PHE A 159 -20.99 1.58 11.43
N GLY A 160 -19.90 0.93 11.82
CA GLY A 160 -18.64 0.94 11.08
C GLY A 160 -18.35 -0.40 10.45
N LEU A 161 -17.80 -0.37 9.24
CA LEU A 161 -17.36 -1.54 8.49
C LEU A 161 -16.04 -1.24 7.78
N LEU A 162 -15.07 -2.13 7.95
CA LEU A 162 -13.91 -2.24 7.07
C LEU A 162 -13.83 -3.69 6.62
N ILE A 163 -13.72 -3.89 5.30
CA ILE A 163 -13.43 -5.18 4.69
C ILE A 163 -12.22 -4.98 3.80
N ASP A 164 -11.18 -5.75 4.06
CA ASP A 164 -10.13 -6.06 3.11
C ASP A 164 -10.38 -7.47 2.57
N ALA A 165 -10.15 -7.66 1.28
CA ALA A 165 -10.53 -8.85 0.57
C ALA A 165 -9.36 -9.76 0.20
N GLU A 166 -8.18 -9.24 -0.11
CA GLU A 166 -6.99 -9.99 -0.54
C GLU A 166 -5.71 -9.16 -0.34
N GLY A 167 -4.71 -9.69 0.34
CA GLY A 167 -3.39 -9.05 0.38
C GLY A 167 -2.55 -9.47 1.58
N ASP A 168 -1.23 -9.29 1.55
CA ASP A 168 -0.43 -9.34 2.77
C ASP A 168 -0.37 -7.91 3.36
N ASP A 169 -1.29 -7.58 4.28
CA ASP A 169 -1.63 -6.22 4.64
C ASP A 169 -1.03 -5.74 5.98
N ALA A 170 -0.92 -4.42 6.12
CA ALA A 170 -0.39 -3.77 7.31
C ALA A 170 -1.41 -2.81 7.96
N TYR A 171 -1.96 -3.23 9.09
CA TYR A 171 -2.90 -2.45 9.89
C TYR A 171 -2.21 -1.84 11.10
N SER A 172 -2.15 -0.50 11.16
CA SER A 172 -1.57 0.23 12.29
C SER A 172 -2.52 1.30 12.81
N ILE A 173 -3.04 1.07 14.01
CA ILE A 173 -3.99 1.98 14.64
C ILE A 173 -3.70 2.16 16.12
N HIS A 174 -3.95 3.36 16.66
CA HIS A 174 -3.90 3.55 18.12
C HIS A 174 -4.86 2.60 18.82
N GLY A 175 -6.13 2.59 18.42
CA GLY A 175 -7.01 1.45 18.60
C GLY A 175 -8.39 1.62 18.01
N GLY A 176 -9.04 0.53 17.59
CA GLY A 176 -10.38 0.59 17.02
C GLY A 176 -10.80 -0.54 16.10
N ASN A 177 -9.95 -1.51 15.71
CA ASN A 177 -10.34 -2.54 14.74
C ASN A 177 -11.64 -3.24 15.17
N GLY A 178 -12.71 -3.02 14.42
CA GLY A 178 -14.01 -3.61 14.70
C GLY A 178 -14.59 -3.21 16.07
N LEU A 179 -14.38 -1.96 16.50
CA LEU A 179 -14.76 -1.47 17.83
C LEU A 179 -16.20 -0.91 17.86
N GLY A 180 -17.03 -1.46 18.75
CA GLY A 180 -18.39 -0.97 19.05
C GLY A 180 -18.46 -0.16 20.36
N ILE A 181 -18.41 1.17 20.27
CA ILE A 181 -18.54 2.10 21.42
C ILE A 181 -19.92 2.75 21.51
N SER A 182 -20.51 2.76 22.71
CA SER A 182 -21.78 3.47 22.95
C SER A 182 -22.93 2.96 22.08
N ASN A 183 -23.26 1.67 22.22
CA ASN A 183 -24.42 1.02 21.60
C ASN A 183 -24.35 0.91 20.07
N SER A 184 -23.14 0.80 19.53
CA SER A 184 -22.86 0.76 18.10
C SER A 184 -22.43 -0.64 17.65
N LEU A 185 -22.32 -0.81 16.34
CA LEU A 185 -21.75 -1.99 15.70
C LEU A 185 -20.46 -1.58 14.98
N GLY A 186 -19.35 -2.25 15.30
CA GLY A 186 -18.11 -2.15 14.55
C GLY A 186 -17.71 -3.51 13.99
N ILE A 187 -17.35 -3.56 12.72
CA ILE A 187 -16.94 -4.77 12.02
C ILE A 187 -15.65 -4.49 11.25
N PHE A 188 -14.65 -5.32 11.50
CA PHE A 188 -13.42 -5.40 10.74
C PHE A 188 -13.30 -6.83 10.21
N ILE A 189 -13.06 -6.97 8.91
CA ILE A 189 -12.83 -8.25 8.25
C ILE A 189 -11.59 -8.09 7.38
N ASP A 190 -10.57 -8.90 7.66
CA ASP A 190 -9.58 -9.29 6.66
C ASP A 190 -9.98 -10.67 6.13
N LYS A 191 -10.00 -10.83 4.81
CA LYS A 191 -10.46 -12.06 4.18
C LYS A 191 -9.33 -13.07 3.97
N GLN A 192 -8.09 -12.67 3.71
CA GLN A 192 -6.96 -13.56 3.45
C GLN A 192 -5.64 -12.81 3.34
N GLY A 193 -4.58 -13.47 3.78
CA GLY A 193 -3.20 -13.11 3.50
C GLY A 193 -2.38 -13.11 4.78
N ASN A 194 -1.07 -12.89 4.70
CA ASN A 194 -0.24 -12.90 5.91
C ASN A 194 -0.13 -11.49 6.46
N ASP A 195 -0.97 -11.19 7.43
CA ASP A 195 -1.22 -9.81 7.83
C ASP A 195 -0.42 -9.39 9.05
N ARG A 196 -0.24 -8.09 9.16
CA ARG A 196 0.43 -7.47 10.29
C ARG A 196 -0.49 -6.49 10.98
N TYR A 197 -0.77 -6.79 12.24
CA TYR A 197 -1.56 -5.92 13.10
C TYR A 197 -0.68 -5.19 14.11
N GLU A 198 -0.86 -3.88 14.21
CA GLU A 198 -0.24 -3.04 15.22
C GLU A 198 -1.27 -2.24 16.00
N ARG A 199 -1.06 -2.18 17.31
CA ARG A 199 -1.91 -1.38 18.19
C ARG A 199 -1.17 -0.74 19.35
N LYS A 200 -1.74 0.34 19.88
CA LYS A 200 -1.33 0.94 21.17
C LYS A 200 -2.28 0.59 22.31
N GLU A 201 -3.59 0.67 22.06
CA GLU A 201 -4.64 0.48 23.06
C GLU A 201 -5.15 -0.95 23.12
N ALA A 202 -5.61 -1.38 24.29
CA ALA A 202 -6.18 -2.71 24.47
C ALA A 202 -7.56 -2.89 23.82
N GLN A 203 -8.23 -1.79 23.46
CA GLN A 203 -9.59 -1.76 22.89
C GLN A 203 -9.62 -2.05 21.37
N ASN A 204 -8.78 -2.98 20.93
CA ASN A 204 -8.68 -3.49 19.56
C ASN A 204 -9.18 -4.92 19.44
N TYR A 205 -9.22 -5.39 18.20
CA TYR A 205 -9.50 -6.78 17.81
C TYR A 205 -10.90 -7.21 18.25
N GLY A 206 -11.90 -6.43 17.84
CA GLY A 206 -13.31 -6.78 18.04
C GLY A 206 -13.74 -6.57 19.48
N ASN A 207 -13.78 -5.32 19.93
CA ASN A 207 -14.16 -4.95 21.31
C ASN A 207 -15.50 -4.21 21.32
N ALA A 208 -16.28 -4.35 22.37
CA ALA A 208 -17.41 -3.47 22.63
C ALA A 208 -17.64 -3.25 24.12
N ASN A 209 -18.21 -2.10 24.49
CA ASN A 209 -18.53 -1.79 25.88
C ASN A 209 -20.04 -1.78 26.17
N PHE A 210 -20.40 -2.15 27.41
CA PHE A 210 -21.69 -1.79 27.97
C PHE A 210 -21.69 -0.32 28.36
N SER A 211 -22.64 0.46 27.85
CA SER A 211 -22.79 1.86 28.22
C SER A 211 -24.21 2.36 27.96
N ARG A 212 -24.62 3.41 28.68
CA ARG A 212 -25.97 4.01 28.52
C ARG A 212 -27.11 2.98 28.56
N SER A 213 -26.99 2.00 29.46
CA SER A 213 -27.97 0.94 29.67
C SER A 213 -28.19 -0.02 28.49
N SER A 214 -27.26 -0.08 27.54
CA SER A 214 -27.22 -1.07 26.46
C SER A 214 -25.77 -1.47 26.15
N GLY A 215 -25.56 -2.32 25.14
CA GLY A 215 -24.24 -2.70 24.63
C GLY A 215 -24.07 -2.37 23.15
N GLY A 216 -22.81 -2.24 22.73
CA GLY A 216 -22.43 -2.37 21.33
C GLY A 216 -22.02 -3.80 20.98
N LEU A 217 -21.71 -4.06 19.71
CA LEU A 217 -21.09 -5.29 19.20
C LEU A 217 -19.83 -4.91 18.43
N GLY A 218 -18.73 -5.59 18.72
CA GLY A 218 -17.46 -5.41 18.02
C GLY A 218 -17.00 -6.73 17.45
N ILE A 219 -16.71 -6.75 16.15
CA ILE A 219 -16.27 -7.95 15.43
C ILE A 219 -14.94 -7.66 14.77
N PHE A 220 -13.96 -8.50 15.06
CA PHE A 220 -12.74 -8.62 14.29
C PHE A 220 -12.69 -10.03 13.73
N LEU A 221 -12.53 -10.14 12.43
CA LEU A 221 -12.34 -11.40 11.75
C LEU A 221 -11.12 -11.26 10.85
N ASP A 222 -10.11 -12.06 11.11
CA ASP A 222 -9.10 -12.43 10.14
C ASP A 222 -9.47 -13.83 9.65
N ALA A 223 -9.58 -14.00 8.33
CA ALA A 223 -10.16 -15.17 7.69
C ALA A 223 -9.15 -16.04 6.90
N GLY A 224 -7.85 -15.77 6.98
CA GLY A 224 -6.83 -16.71 6.49
C GLY A 224 -5.42 -16.15 6.45
N GLY A 225 -4.43 -17.04 6.46
CA GLY A 225 -3.01 -16.70 6.46
C GLY A 225 -2.26 -16.97 7.77
N GLU A 226 -1.00 -16.52 7.83
CA GLU A 226 -0.14 -16.57 9.01
C GLU A 226 0.23 -15.17 9.52
N ASP A 227 -0.53 -14.69 10.50
CA ASP A 227 -0.50 -13.28 10.90
C ASP A 227 0.44 -12.95 12.06
N LEU A 228 0.78 -11.67 12.14
CA LEU A 228 1.64 -11.10 13.16
C LEU A 228 0.86 -10.14 14.05
N TYR A 229 0.73 -10.53 15.31
CA TYR A 229 0.18 -9.70 16.38
C TYR A 229 1.29 -9.20 17.32
N PRO A 230 1.15 -7.98 17.88
CA PRO A 230 2.17 -7.42 18.77
C PRO A 230 2.08 -7.99 20.19
N ASP A 231 1.03 -8.75 20.49
CA ASP A 231 0.73 -9.34 21.78
C ASP A 231 0.49 -10.84 21.57
N SER A 232 1.34 -11.66 22.20
CA SER A 232 1.33 -13.12 22.05
C SER A 232 0.07 -13.81 22.58
N SER A 233 -0.89 -13.07 23.15
CA SER A 233 -2.22 -13.60 23.47
C SER A 233 -3.16 -13.71 22.26
N TYR A 234 -2.80 -13.09 21.14
CA TYR A 234 -3.43 -13.28 19.83
C TYR A 234 -2.49 -14.11 18.97
N VAL A 235 -3.02 -15.19 18.42
CA VAL A 235 -2.28 -16.13 17.57
C VAL A 235 -3.23 -16.67 16.51
N ASN A 236 -2.64 -17.16 15.43
CA ASN A 236 -3.37 -17.67 14.29
C ASN A 236 -4.29 -18.83 14.70
N ASN A 237 -5.44 -18.94 14.03
CA ASN A 237 -6.45 -19.96 14.25
C ASN A 237 -7.02 -19.98 15.68
N SER A 238 -7.19 -18.81 16.29
CA SER A 238 -7.74 -18.66 17.63
C SER A 238 -8.95 -17.74 17.68
N SER A 239 -9.69 -17.82 18.79
CA SER A 239 -10.85 -16.95 19.03
C SER A 239 -10.75 -16.37 20.42
N TRP A 240 -11.15 -15.11 20.56
CA TRP A 240 -11.16 -14.41 21.83
C TRP A 240 -12.41 -13.56 21.98
N GLN A 241 -12.70 -13.19 23.23
CA GLN A 241 -13.77 -12.27 23.57
C GLN A 241 -13.18 -11.04 24.22
N LYS A 242 -13.74 -9.88 23.89
CA LYS A 242 -13.21 -8.57 24.28
C LYS A 242 -14.34 -7.66 24.74
N GLY A 243 -14.12 -6.97 25.86
CA GLY A 243 -15.14 -6.09 26.43
C GLY A 243 -16.39 -6.88 26.85
N THR A 244 -17.58 -6.30 26.66
CA THR A 244 -18.85 -6.92 27.06
C THR A 244 -19.42 -7.84 25.98
N TYR A 245 -19.33 -7.43 24.70
CA TYR A 245 -19.94 -8.16 23.57
C TYR A 245 -19.04 -8.15 22.33
N GLY A 246 -17.72 -8.04 22.52
CA GLY A 246 -16.76 -8.12 21.43
C GLY A 246 -16.32 -9.55 21.16
N LEU A 247 -16.17 -9.88 19.88
CA LEU A 247 -15.60 -11.13 19.39
C LEU A 247 -14.46 -10.79 18.45
N GLY A 248 -13.30 -11.39 18.68
CA GLY A 248 -12.26 -11.46 17.67
C GLY A 248 -11.97 -12.91 17.32
N ARG A 249 -11.69 -13.14 16.06
CA ARG A 249 -11.36 -14.45 15.54
C ARG A 249 -10.33 -14.30 14.45
N ASP A 250 -9.35 -15.15 14.52
CA ASP A 250 -8.40 -15.43 13.47
C ASP A 250 -8.60 -16.90 13.09
N VAL A 251 -8.82 -17.16 11.82
CA VAL A 251 -9.14 -18.50 11.34
C VAL A 251 -8.91 -18.61 9.85
N GLU A 252 -8.31 -19.71 9.41
CA GLU A 252 -8.33 -20.08 8.00
C GLU A 252 -9.74 -20.50 7.56
N LEU A 253 -10.52 -19.58 7.00
CA LEU A 253 -11.85 -19.83 6.41
C LEU A 253 -11.76 -20.06 4.92
N ASN A 254 -10.79 -19.43 4.25
CA ASN A 254 -10.52 -19.60 2.83
C ASN A 254 -9.70 -20.86 2.57
N THR A 255 -10.15 -21.97 3.15
CA THR A 255 -9.86 -23.32 2.65
C THR A 255 -10.55 -23.51 1.30
N VAL A 256 -10.12 -22.75 0.30
CA VAL A 256 -10.33 -23.13 -1.08
C VAL A 256 -9.57 -24.45 -1.18
N ASN A 257 -10.30 -25.57 -1.14
CA ASN A 257 -9.85 -26.73 -1.89
C ASN A 257 -9.62 -26.15 -3.28
N ALA A 258 -8.35 -25.92 -3.63
CA ALA A 258 -8.00 -25.62 -5.00
C ALA A 258 -8.84 -26.59 -5.82
N PRO A 259 -9.77 -26.13 -6.69
CA PRO A 259 -10.45 -27.04 -7.58
C PRO A 259 -9.32 -27.89 -8.18
N PRO A 260 -9.46 -29.23 -8.24
CA PRO A 260 -8.43 -30.04 -8.87
C PRO A 260 -8.13 -29.32 -10.17
N VAL A 261 -6.87 -28.89 -10.34
CA VAL A 261 -6.43 -28.18 -11.53
C VAL A 261 -7.07 -28.95 -12.66
N GLU A 262 -7.97 -28.32 -13.43
CA GLU A 262 -8.42 -28.95 -14.65
C GLU A 262 -7.16 -29.06 -15.51
N GLU A 263 -6.52 -30.23 -15.40
CA GLU A 263 -5.45 -30.71 -16.26
C GLU A 263 -6.07 -30.91 -17.65
N ASP A 264 -6.51 -29.83 -18.30
CA ASP A 264 -6.88 -29.84 -19.71
C ASP A 264 -6.98 -28.43 -20.33
N ALA A 265 -6.40 -27.39 -19.69
CA ALA A 265 -6.01 -26.21 -20.46
C ALA A 265 -4.75 -26.59 -21.26
N ALA A 266 -4.91 -26.81 -22.56
CA ALA A 266 -3.79 -27.05 -23.47
C ALA A 266 -2.68 -26.02 -23.20
N GLN A 267 -1.45 -26.51 -22.99
CA GLN A 267 -0.27 -25.67 -22.77
C GLN A 267 -0.17 -24.68 -23.92
N LEU A 268 0.01 -23.40 -23.60
CA LEU A 268 0.27 -22.40 -24.64
C LEU A 268 1.60 -22.76 -25.31
N GLU A 269 1.61 -22.81 -26.63
CA GLU A 269 2.83 -23.14 -27.37
C GLU A 269 3.85 -22.00 -27.24
N PRO A 270 5.12 -22.30 -26.95
CA PRO A 270 6.19 -21.31 -27.02
C PRO A 270 6.27 -20.65 -28.41
N PRO A 271 6.72 -19.39 -28.49
CA PRO A 271 7.06 -18.80 -29.79
C PRO A 271 8.13 -19.63 -30.50
N ALA A 272 8.08 -19.66 -31.83
CA ALA A 272 9.14 -20.29 -32.62
C ALA A 272 10.48 -19.58 -32.40
N ALA A 273 11.60 -20.31 -32.42
CA ALA A 273 12.93 -19.74 -32.18
C ALA A 273 13.29 -18.59 -33.15
N GLU A 274 12.75 -18.63 -34.36
CA GLU A 274 12.94 -17.64 -35.43
C GLU A 274 11.84 -16.57 -35.51
N ALA A 275 10.89 -16.55 -34.56
CA ALA A 275 9.81 -15.56 -34.53
C ALA A 275 10.38 -14.13 -34.41
N PRO A 276 9.63 -13.09 -34.83
CA PRO A 276 10.06 -11.71 -34.61
C PRO A 276 10.40 -11.46 -33.14
N ILE A 277 11.51 -10.76 -32.88
CA ILE A 277 12.00 -10.55 -31.50
C ILE A 277 10.96 -9.87 -30.59
N ALA A 278 10.11 -9.02 -31.17
CA ALA A 278 8.99 -8.39 -30.48
C ALA A 278 7.96 -9.40 -29.93
N GLU A 279 7.68 -10.47 -30.68
CA GLU A 279 6.76 -11.53 -30.26
C GLU A 279 7.39 -12.40 -29.16
N ILE A 280 8.69 -12.70 -29.29
CA ILE A 280 9.44 -13.44 -28.27
C ILE A 280 9.48 -12.64 -26.96
N PHE A 281 9.77 -11.34 -27.04
CA PHE A 281 9.76 -10.45 -25.87
C PHE A 281 8.37 -10.36 -25.24
N ALA A 282 7.31 -10.24 -26.05
CA ALA A 282 5.94 -10.23 -25.54
C ALA A 282 5.61 -11.53 -24.78
N ALA A 283 5.95 -12.69 -25.35
CA ALA A 283 5.75 -13.99 -24.68
C ALA A 283 6.62 -14.15 -23.42
N ALA A 284 7.85 -13.63 -23.41
CA ALA A 284 8.73 -13.61 -22.24
C ALA A 284 8.20 -12.70 -21.11
N SER A 285 7.31 -11.76 -21.47
CA SER A 285 6.64 -10.77 -20.61
C SER A 285 5.20 -11.15 -20.27
N GLU A 286 4.76 -12.38 -20.54
CA GLU A 286 3.47 -12.89 -20.08
C GLU A 286 3.57 -13.33 -18.60
N TRP A 287 2.42 -13.49 -17.95
CA TRP A 287 2.36 -13.97 -16.58
C TRP A 287 2.71 -15.47 -16.51
N GLU A 288 3.79 -15.81 -15.80
CA GLU A 288 4.32 -17.18 -15.70
C GLU A 288 3.50 -18.05 -14.74
N VAL A 289 2.23 -18.30 -15.07
CA VAL A 289 1.30 -19.11 -14.27
C VAL A 289 0.48 -20.07 -15.14
N GLY A 290 -0.03 -21.15 -14.56
CA GLY A 290 -0.92 -22.10 -15.24
C GLY A 290 -0.34 -22.70 -16.53
N ASN A 291 -1.12 -22.64 -17.62
CA ASN A 291 -0.75 -23.20 -18.93
C ASN A 291 0.26 -22.35 -19.72
N ALA A 292 0.67 -21.18 -19.20
CA ALA A 292 1.64 -20.29 -19.83
C ALA A 292 3.09 -20.52 -19.34
N VAL A 293 3.30 -21.26 -18.24
CA VAL A 293 4.63 -21.41 -17.61
C VAL A 293 5.71 -21.86 -18.61
N ASN A 294 5.43 -22.89 -19.41
CA ASN A 294 6.37 -23.40 -20.40
C ASN A 294 6.65 -22.36 -21.50
N ARG A 295 5.59 -21.73 -22.01
CA ARG A 295 5.70 -20.66 -23.02
C ARG A 295 6.58 -19.51 -22.57
N VAL A 296 6.37 -18.99 -21.37
CA VAL A 296 7.14 -17.85 -20.83
C VAL A 296 8.61 -18.23 -20.63
N ARG A 297 8.88 -19.37 -20.00
CA ARG A 297 10.26 -19.84 -19.78
C ARG A 297 11.00 -20.05 -21.08
N LYS A 298 10.36 -20.73 -22.05
CA LYS A 298 10.97 -20.98 -23.35
C LYS A 298 11.15 -19.70 -24.16
N ALA A 299 10.21 -18.76 -24.08
CA ALA A 299 10.38 -17.44 -24.68
C ALA A 299 11.57 -16.68 -24.09
N ARG A 300 11.78 -16.73 -22.77
CA ARG A 300 12.97 -16.14 -22.13
C ARG A 300 14.27 -16.84 -22.56
N GLU A 301 14.29 -18.16 -22.67
CA GLU A 301 15.43 -18.89 -23.21
C GLU A 301 15.76 -18.43 -24.64
N ILE A 302 14.76 -18.36 -25.53
CA ILE A 302 14.97 -17.90 -26.92
C ILE A 302 15.43 -16.44 -26.96
N MET A 303 14.85 -15.59 -26.12
CA MET A 303 15.24 -14.18 -25.98
C MET A 303 16.72 -14.03 -25.58
N ILE A 304 17.18 -14.86 -24.64
CA ILE A 304 18.57 -14.90 -24.18
C ILE A 304 19.49 -15.47 -25.26
N ASP A 305 19.10 -16.54 -25.95
CA ASP A 305 19.86 -17.10 -27.07
C ASP A 305 20.03 -16.09 -28.22
N ARG A 306 19.07 -15.16 -28.37
CA ARG A 306 19.09 -14.04 -29.32
C ARG A 306 19.40 -12.70 -28.65
N ALA A 307 20.21 -12.70 -27.59
CA ALA A 307 20.51 -11.52 -26.78
C ALA A 307 20.82 -10.27 -27.60
N ALA A 308 21.70 -10.34 -28.60
CA ALA A 308 22.07 -9.15 -29.40
C ALA A 308 20.86 -8.47 -30.10
N GLU A 309 19.91 -9.27 -30.60
CA GLU A 309 18.69 -8.76 -31.24
C GLU A 309 17.67 -8.30 -30.20
N ALA A 310 17.52 -9.05 -29.10
CA ALA A 310 16.67 -8.70 -27.97
C ALA A 310 17.11 -7.36 -27.35
N SER A 311 18.40 -7.18 -27.11
CA SER A 311 19.01 -5.95 -26.60
C SER A 311 18.72 -4.78 -27.52
N ALA A 312 18.92 -4.91 -28.84
CA ALA A 312 18.63 -3.82 -29.78
C ALA A 312 17.15 -3.38 -29.71
N TYR A 313 16.23 -4.35 -29.74
CA TYR A 313 14.80 -4.10 -29.62
C TYR A 313 14.42 -3.45 -28.28
N ILE A 314 14.97 -3.95 -27.18
CA ILE A 314 14.68 -3.48 -25.83
C ILE A 314 15.18 -2.05 -25.62
N LEU A 315 16.42 -1.75 -26.03
CA LEU A 315 17.02 -0.42 -25.89
C LEU A 315 16.23 0.63 -26.68
N GLU A 316 15.71 0.25 -27.85
CA GLU A 316 14.90 1.14 -28.69
C GLU A 316 13.48 1.36 -28.13
N HIS A 317 12.81 0.29 -27.67
CA HIS A 317 11.36 0.33 -27.45
C HIS A 317 10.90 0.10 -26.01
N LYS A 318 11.69 -0.53 -25.15
CA LYS A 318 11.21 -1.11 -23.88
C LYS A 318 11.84 -0.56 -22.61
N LEU A 319 12.85 0.31 -22.70
CA LEU A 319 13.47 0.93 -21.53
C LEU A 319 12.56 1.93 -20.78
N ALA A 320 11.63 2.59 -21.48
CA ALA A 320 10.61 3.44 -20.85
C ALA A 320 9.48 2.55 -20.28
N ASN A 321 9.83 1.64 -19.37
CA ASN A 321 8.98 0.55 -18.92
C ASN A 321 8.04 0.94 -17.79
N GLN A 322 6.77 0.48 -17.85
CA GLN A 322 5.77 0.64 -16.79
C GLN A 322 5.09 -0.68 -16.40
N SER A 323 5.52 -1.81 -16.98
CA SER A 323 4.92 -3.13 -16.77
C SER A 323 5.85 -4.03 -15.96
N GLY A 324 5.40 -4.48 -14.79
CA GLY A 324 6.17 -5.42 -13.97
C GLY A 324 6.49 -6.74 -14.69
N LEU A 325 5.64 -7.18 -15.63
CA LEU A 325 5.88 -8.40 -16.39
C LEU A 325 6.95 -8.21 -17.47
N GLU A 326 6.95 -7.06 -18.17
CA GLU A 326 8.04 -6.72 -19.11
C GLU A 326 9.36 -6.51 -18.37
N TYR A 327 9.33 -5.88 -17.19
CA TYR A 327 10.52 -5.71 -16.35
C TYR A 327 11.17 -7.04 -15.99
N ARG A 328 10.38 -8.10 -15.70
CA ARG A 328 10.93 -9.45 -15.46
C ARG A 328 11.65 -10.03 -16.67
N ALA A 329 11.18 -9.75 -17.89
CA ALA A 329 11.87 -10.15 -19.11
C ALA A 329 13.19 -9.36 -19.29
N LEU A 330 13.17 -8.05 -19.04
CA LEU A 330 14.37 -7.20 -19.05
C LEU A 330 15.42 -7.68 -18.05
N GLN A 331 14.99 -8.03 -16.84
CA GLN A 331 15.85 -8.56 -15.78
C GLN A 331 16.43 -9.92 -16.16
N ALA A 332 15.63 -10.82 -16.73
CA ALA A 332 16.12 -12.11 -17.22
C ALA A 332 17.21 -11.95 -18.29
N LEU A 333 17.11 -10.95 -19.17
CA LEU A 333 18.14 -10.66 -20.16
C LEU A 333 19.40 -10.06 -19.52
N CYS A 334 19.29 -9.06 -18.62
CA CYS A 334 20.48 -8.47 -17.98
C CYS A 334 21.23 -9.50 -17.12
N ALA A 335 20.51 -10.38 -16.40
CA ALA A 335 21.13 -11.46 -15.64
C ALA A 335 21.90 -12.47 -16.51
N ALA A 336 21.54 -12.59 -17.80
CA ALA A 336 22.10 -13.59 -18.70
C ALA A 336 23.12 -13.04 -19.72
N ASP A 337 23.08 -11.74 -20.05
CA ASP A 337 23.96 -11.11 -21.03
C ASP A 337 24.61 -9.83 -20.48
N SER A 338 25.91 -9.91 -20.18
CA SER A 338 26.69 -8.77 -19.70
C SER A 338 26.79 -7.64 -20.74
N THR A 339 26.73 -7.96 -22.04
CA THR A 339 26.81 -6.97 -23.12
C THR A 339 25.60 -6.04 -23.12
N PHE A 340 24.42 -6.57 -22.80
CA PHE A 340 23.21 -5.79 -22.58
C PHE A 340 23.39 -4.84 -21.39
N CYS A 341 23.91 -5.33 -20.26
CA CYS A 341 24.19 -4.48 -19.11
C CYS A 341 25.22 -3.37 -19.45
N ASP A 342 26.32 -3.69 -20.15
CA ASP A 342 27.28 -2.67 -20.65
C ASP A 342 26.58 -1.58 -21.49
N SER A 343 25.58 -1.98 -22.29
CA SER A 343 24.81 -1.04 -23.11
C SER A 343 23.90 -0.14 -22.28
N LEU A 344 23.35 -0.64 -21.17
CA LEU A 344 22.48 0.11 -20.26
C LEU A 344 23.20 1.28 -19.59
N LEU A 345 24.52 1.21 -19.38
CA LEU A 345 25.30 2.31 -18.80
C LEU A 345 25.09 3.63 -19.56
N ASN A 346 24.96 3.57 -20.90
CA ASN A 346 24.70 4.73 -21.74
C ASN A 346 23.33 5.39 -21.52
N TYR A 347 22.39 4.66 -20.93
CA TYR A 347 21.02 5.12 -20.69
C TYR A 347 20.79 5.60 -19.26
N THR A 348 21.73 5.36 -18.33
CA THR A 348 21.61 5.76 -16.91
C THR A 348 21.48 7.27 -16.68
N ALA A 349 21.79 8.09 -17.68
CA ALA A 349 21.62 9.55 -17.67
C ALA A 349 20.76 10.06 -18.84
N ASP A 350 19.91 9.21 -19.43
CA ASP A 350 19.02 9.58 -20.52
C ASP A 350 18.13 10.79 -20.13
N SER A 351 17.81 11.61 -21.13
CA SER A 351 16.85 12.71 -21.02
C SER A 351 15.46 12.23 -20.59
N ASP A 352 15.06 11.03 -21.00
CA ASP A 352 13.86 10.36 -20.51
C ASP A 352 14.16 9.72 -19.15
N SER A 353 13.56 10.30 -18.11
CA SER A 353 13.77 9.84 -16.73
C SER A 353 13.34 8.40 -16.48
N LEU A 354 12.39 7.87 -17.25
CA LEU A 354 11.94 6.48 -17.08
C LEU A 354 12.98 5.51 -17.64
N LYS A 355 13.55 5.81 -18.81
CA LYS A 355 14.67 5.04 -19.38
C LYS A 355 15.88 5.03 -18.45
N ALA A 356 16.24 6.20 -17.92
CA ALA A 356 17.35 6.34 -16.97
C ALA A 356 17.14 5.51 -15.71
N LYS A 357 15.95 5.59 -15.10
CA LYS A 357 15.64 4.83 -13.88
C LYS A 357 15.57 3.32 -14.14
N THR A 358 15.00 2.88 -15.25
CA THR A 358 14.98 1.45 -15.64
C THR A 358 16.39 0.91 -15.82
N ALA A 359 17.27 1.65 -16.53
CA ALA A 359 18.67 1.26 -16.70
C ALA A 359 19.41 1.18 -15.36
N ILE A 360 19.25 2.18 -14.48
CA ILE A 360 19.81 2.18 -13.12
C ILE A 360 19.31 0.99 -12.32
N ALA A 361 18.00 0.69 -12.36
CA ALA A 361 17.41 -0.41 -11.59
C ALA A 361 17.88 -1.80 -12.06
N LEU A 362 17.96 -2.02 -13.38
CA LEU A 362 18.46 -3.28 -13.96
C LEU A 362 19.92 -3.52 -13.60
N LEU A 363 20.79 -2.52 -13.80
CA LEU A 363 22.21 -2.59 -13.44
C LEU A 363 22.43 -2.82 -11.94
N ALA A 364 21.62 -2.17 -11.11
CA ALA A 364 21.66 -2.38 -9.67
C ALA A 364 21.17 -3.76 -9.25
N GLY A 365 20.23 -4.37 -9.97
CA GLY A 365 19.80 -5.75 -9.75
C GLY A 365 20.96 -6.73 -9.90
N GLU A 366 21.79 -6.51 -10.92
CA GLU A 366 23.01 -7.30 -11.20
C GLU A 366 24.24 -6.84 -10.39
N ARG A 367 24.08 -5.79 -9.56
CA ARG A 367 25.15 -5.20 -8.72
C ARG A 367 26.36 -4.75 -9.54
N ASP A 368 26.12 -4.16 -10.70
CA ASP A 368 27.17 -3.67 -11.60
C ASP A 368 28.04 -2.59 -10.92
N PRO A 369 29.36 -2.81 -10.76
CA PRO A 369 30.23 -1.87 -10.06
C PRO A 369 30.37 -0.52 -10.77
N ASP A 370 30.21 -0.46 -12.09
CA ASP A 370 30.33 0.77 -12.87
C ASP A 370 29.14 1.72 -12.67
N LEU A 371 28.08 1.26 -11.99
CA LEU A 371 26.93 2.08 -11.62
C LEU A 371 27.21 3.00 -10.41
N LEU A 372 28.12 2.64 -9.50
CA LEU A 372 28.36 3.43 -8.28
C LEU A 372 28.82 4.88 -8.56
N PRO A 373 29.75 5.15 -9.49
CA PRO A 373 30.10 6.52 -9.90
C PRO A 373 28.92 7.29 -10.50
N VAL A 374 28.05 6.60 -11.24
CA VAL A 374 26.85 7.19 -11.85
C VAL A 374 25.83 7.59 -10.78
N ILE A 375 25.58 6.71 -9.81
CA ILE A 375 24.72 7.00 -8.66
C ILE A 375 25.27 8.20 -7.88
N SER A 376 26.58 8.24 -7.62
CA SER A 376 27.23 9.35 -6.92
C SER A 376 27.00 10.68 -7.62
N ALA A 377 27.15 10.71 -8.96
CA ALA A 377 26.88 11.91 -9.76
C ALA A 377 25.42 12.37 -9.68
N HIS A 378 24.45 11.45 -9.81
CA HIS A 378 23.02 11.78 -9.70
C HIS A 378 22.65 12.29 -8.31
N LEU A 379 23.18 11.69 -7.25
CA LEU A 379 22.97 12.15 -5.87
C LEU A 379 23.53 13.56 -5.66
N ALA A 380 24.72 13.86 -6.19
CA ALA A 380 25.32 15.20 -6.12
C ALA A 380 24.52 16.26 -6.88
N GLU A 381 23.82 15.87 -7.95
CA GLU A 381 22.90 16.72 -8.71
C GLU A 381 21.47 16.77 -8.12
N GLU A 382 21.22 16.09 -7.00
CA GLU A 382 19.89 15.90 -6.40
C GLU A 382 18.86 15.28 -7.37
N ARG A 383 19.33 14.48 -8.33
CA ARG A 383 18.51 13.81 -9.34
C ARG A 383 18.23 12.37 -8.93
N TYR A 384 17.01 11.93 -9.22
CA TYR A 384 16.55 10.55 -9.01
C TYR A 384 16.81 10.01 -7.59
N LEU A 385 16.82 10.90 -6.58
CA LEU A 385 17.19 10.58 -5.20
C LEU A 385 16.55 9.28 -4.69
N ALA A 386 15.24 9.10 -4.87
CA ALA A 386 14.54 7.90 -4.42
C ALA A 386 15.08 6.62 -5.10
N THR A 387 15.29 6.65 -6.42
CA THR A 387 15.83 5.53 -7.18
C THR A 387 17.27 5.25 -6.77
N CYS A 388 18.13 6.28 -6.78
CA CYS A 388 19.55 6.20 -6.42
C CYS A 388 19.77 5.69 -4.99
N ILE A 389 19.01 6.20 -4.01
CA ILE A 389 19.08 5.73 -2.62
C ILE A 389 18.65 4.26 -2.54
N ALA A 390 17.51 3.90 -3.15
CA ALA A 390 16.99 2.53 -3.07
C ALA A 390 17.96 1.50 -3.66
N VAL A 391 18.58 1.79 -4.81
CA VAL A 391 19.50 0.86 -5.47
C VAL A 391 20.82 0.67 -4.74
N LEU A 392 21.25 1.64 -3.91
CA LEU A 392 22.47 1.50 -3.09
C LEU A 392 22.35 0.38 -2.05
N GLY A 393 21.14 -0.04 -1.69
CA GLY A 393 20.89 -1.20 -0.82
C GLY A 393 21.33 -2.53 -1.43
N ASN A 394 21.46 -2.61 -2.77
CA ASN A 394 21.92 -3.82 -3.45
C ASN A 394 23.44 -4.02 -3.36
N TYR A 395 24.18 -2.98 -2.99
CA TYR A 395 25.65 -2.98 -2.96
C TYR A 395 26.19 -3.17 -1.55
N GLN A 396 26.92 -4.27 -1.35
CA GLN A 396 27.57 -4.63 -0.08
C GLN A 396 28.96 -3.97 0.03
N SER A 397 29.03 -2.63 0.00
CA SER A 397 30.28 -1.88 -0.08
C SER A 397 30.35 -0.68 0.87
N ALA A 398 31.56 -0.31 1.30
CA ALA A 398 31.76 0.89 2.11
C ALA A 398 31.41 2.18 1.36
N GLU A 399 31.61 2.19 0.03
CA GLU A 399 31.27 3.32 -0.84
C GLU A 399 29.76 3.56 -0.88
N SER A 400 28.95 2.51 -1.10
CA SER A 400 27.49 2.62 -1.07
C SER A 400 26.97 3.03 0.30
N LEU A 401 27.50 2.46 1.39
CA LEU A 401 27.15 2.85 2.75
C LEU A 401 27.47 4.33 3.04
N THR A 402 28.61 4.81 2.56
CA THR A 402 29.02 6.21 2.72
C THR A 402 28.04 7.15 2.01
N MET A 403 27.65 6.82 0.77
CA MET A 403 26.66 7.59 0.03
C MET A 403 25.30 7.60 0.74
N LEU A 404 24.86 6.47 1.29
CA LEU A 404 23.62 6.41 2.09
C LEU A 404 23.70 7.31 3.32
N LEU A 405 24.78 7.24 4.09
CA LEU A 405 24.96 8.03 5.31
C LEU A 405 25.03 9.54 5.07
N GLN A 406 25.53 10.00 3.92
CA GLN A 406 25.49 11.42 3.54
C GLN A 406 24.07 11.97 3.42
N HIS A 407 23.10 11.09 3.17
CA HIS A 407 21.69 11.43 2.97
C HIS A 407 20.81 11.10 4.19
N LYS A 408 21.43 10.70 5.31
CA LYS A 408 20.73 10.35 6.55
C LYS A 408 19.78 11.44 7.03
N ASP A 409 20.21 12.70 7.03
CA ASP A 409 19.48 13.82 7.61
C ASP A 409 18.61 14.58 6.59
N ILE A 410 18.29 13.98 5.43
CA ILE A 410 17.40 14.59 4.43
C ILE A 410 16.07 15.01 5.10
N ALA A 411 15.54 16.20 4.81
CA ALA A 411 14.31 16.66 5.44
C ALA A 411 13.06 15.81 5.09
N ASN A 412 13.02 15.22 3.90
CA ASN A 412 11.92 14.37 3.42
C ASN A 412 11.94 12.99 4.10
N GLU A 413 10.90 12.67 4.86
CA GLU A 413 10.77 11.40 5.61
C GLU A 413 10.83 10.16 4.72
N ARG A 414 10.19 10.17 3.54
CA ARG A 414 10.22 9.04 2.60
C ARG A 414 11.65 8.75 2.13
N LEU A 415 12.44 9.78 1.84
CA LEU A 415 13.84 9.61 1.45
C LEU A 415 14.72 9.14 2.61
N ARG A 416 14.53 9.67 3.84
CA ARG A 416 15.23 9.13 5.02
C ARG A 416 14.90 7.67 5.27
N PHE A 417 13.63 7.27 5.13
CA PHE A 417 13.23 5.88 5.24
C PHE A 417 13.90 5.00 4.18
N LEU A 418 13.97 5.46 2.93
CA LEU A 418 14.71 4.75 1.89
C LEU A 418 16.20 4.62 2.22
N VAL A 419 16.83 5.64 2.82
CA VAL A 419 18.22 5.53 3.31
C VAL A 419 18.33 4.45 4.38
N ALA A 420 17.49 4.51 5.41
CA ALA A 420 17.48 3.53 6.50
C ALA A 420 17.23 2.10 6.00
N ARG A 421 16.23 1.91 5.12
CA ARG A 421 15.93 0.62 4.47
C ARG A 421 17.13 0.12 3.66
N SER A 422 17.75 0.98 2.86
CA SER A 422 18.88 0.59 2.02
C SER A 422 20.12 0.23 2.83
N ILE A 423 20.34 0.88 3.99
CA ILE A 423 21.38 0.47 4.94
C ILE A 423 21.03 -0.90 5.55
N SER A 424 19.76 -1.15 5.91
CA SER A 424 19.34 -2.43 6.51
C SER A 424 19.47 -3.64 5.58
N LEU A 425 19.49 -3.42 4.25
CA LEU A 425 19.75 -4.46 3.25
C LEU A 425 21.23 -4.83 3.15
N GLN A 426 22.13 -4.04 3.75
CA GLN A 426 23.55 -4.35 3.79
C GLN A 426 23.90 -5.26 4.98
N SER A 427 24.69 -6.29 4.72
CA SER A 427 25.03 -7.33 5.70
C SER A 427 26.29 -7.05 6.52
N SER A 428 26.99 -5.93 6.26
CA SER A 428 28.22 -5.59 6.99
C SER A 428 27.94 -5.15 8.43
N ASP A 429 28.84 -5.48 9.37
CA ASP A 429 28.71 -5.05 10.77
C ASP A 429 28.63 -3.53 10.91
N ILE A 430 29.38 -2.81 10.07
CA ILE A 430 29.35 -1.33 10.03
C ILE A 430 27.98 -0.82 9.59
N ALA A 431 27.29 -1.50 8.65
CA ALA A 431 25.93 -1.14 8.25
C ALA A 431 24.90 -1.43 9.36
N LYS A 432 25.06 -2.57 10.07
CA LYS A 432 24.26 -2.90 11.25
C LYS A 432 24.43 -1.89 12.39
N GLU A 433 25.62 -1.33 12.57
CA GLU A 433 25.83 -0.23 13.52
C GLU A 433 25.28 1.10 12.97
N ALA A 434 25.47 1.37 11.67
CA ALA A 434 25.04 2.61 11.03
C ALA A 434 23.53 2.82 11.09
N ILE A 435 22.74 1.75 10.97
CA ILE A 435 21.27 1.84 11.07
C ILE A 435 20.80 2.26 12.47
N LEU A 436 21.55 1.93 13.53
CA LEU A 436 21.26 2.38 14.90
C LEU A 436 21.44 3.90 15.06
N SER A 437 22.18 4.55 14.17
CA SER A 437 22.30 6.00 14.20
C SER A 437 20.96 6.71 13.93
N PHE A 438 19.94 6.00 13.44
CA PHE A 438 18.58 6.48 13.25
C PHE A 438 17.67 6.24 14.49
N GLU A 439 18.19 5.73 15.62
CA GLU A 439 17.41 5.44 16.83
C GLU A 439 16.63 6.64 17.38
N ASP A 440 17.08 7.86 17.14
CA ASP A 440 16.41 9.10 17.54
C ASP A 440 15.60 9.76 16.40
N ASP A 441 15.52 9.15 15.21
CA ASP A 441 14.74 9.73 14.10
C ASP A 441 13.25 9.76 14.46
N PRO A 442 12.54 10.89 14.28
CA PRO A 442 11.14 11.02 14.63
C PRO A 442 10.18 10.19 13.74
N SER A 443 10.66 9.65 12.61
CA SER A 443 9.86 8.83 11.69
C SER A 443 9.50 7.49 12.29
N PHE A 444 8.20 7.23 12.41
CA PHE A 444 7.70 5.94 12.89
C PHE A 444 8.16 4.76 12.02
N LEU A 445 8.22 4.92 10.69
CA LEU A 445 8.64 3.87 9.75
C LEU A 445 10.10 3.47 9.97
N ILE A 446 10.97 4.45 10.21
CA ILE A 446 12.39 4.23 10.53
C ILE A 446 12.54 3.55 11.89
N GLN A 447 11.79 4.01 12.89
CA GLN A 447 11.78 3.39 14.23
C GLN A 447 11.26 1.95 14.21
N ALA A 448 10.25 1.66 13.39
CA ALA A 448 9.72 0.31 13.20
C ALA A 448 10.75 -0.60 12.51
N LEU A 449 11.41 -0.11 11.47
CA LEU A 449 12.50 -0.82 10.79
C LEU A 449 13.60 -1.23 11.77
N ILE A 450 14.10 -0.29 12.59
CA ILE A 450 15.16 -0.55 13.58
C ILE A 450 14.73 -1.59 14.62
N ARG A 451 13.50 -1.50 15.13
CA ARG A 451 12.98 -2.44 16.15
C ARG A 451 12.85 -3.87 15.64
N ASN A 452 12.64 -4.05 14.34
CA ASN A 452 12.46 -5.33 13.68
C ASN A 452 13.75 -5.88 13.06
N LEU A 453 14.89 -5.19 13.23
CA LEU A 453 16.17 -5.76 12.82
C LEU A 453 16.41 -7.09 13.57
N PRO A 454 16.88 -8.13 12.88
CA PRO A 454 17.26 -9.38 13.53
C PRO A 454 18.23 -9.07 14.67
N LYS A 455 17.82 -9.37 15.90
CA LYS A 455 18.73 -9.27 17.04
C LYS A 455 19.69 -10.44 16.90
N ASP A 456 20.98 -10.16 16.75
CA ASP A 456 21.98 -11.22 16.71
C ASP A 456 21.78 -12.10 17.97
N ASP A 457 21.56 -13.41 17.75
CA ASP A 457 21.36 -14.39 18.81
C ASP A 457 22.47 -14.26 19.86
N GLN A 458 22.07 -14.08 21.13
CA GLN A 458 22.97 -14.18 22.28
C GLN A 458 23.30 -15.63 22.62
#